data_AF-A0A5N8Z6I8-F1
#
_entry.id   AF-A0A5N8Z6I8-F1
#
_cell.length_a   1.000
_cell.length_b   1.000
_cell.length_c   1.000
_cell.angle_alpha   90.00
_cell.angle_beta   90.00
_cell.angle_gamma   90.00
#
_symmetry.space_group_name_H-M   'P 1'
#
loop_
_entity.id
_entity.type
_entity.pdbx_description
1 polymer ?
#
loop_
_entity_poly.entity_id
_entity_poly.type
_entity_poly.pdbx_seq_one_letter_code
_entity_poly.pdbx_strand_id
1 'polypeptide(L)'
;VEDKIHARSTGPYSLITQQPLGGKAQFGGQRFGEMEVWALEAYSAAYNLQEMLTVKSDDVLGRQKTYEAVVKGEDVVRPGVPESFHVLLKELQALGLSVELLSEDQEEGSLDTGLEPDHEFMLGPEDVLDEEIPLTVEHAPETSSDEEENSDGEDKTQTNDLL
;
A
#
# COMPACT_ATOMS: atom_id res chain seq x y z
N VAL A 1 25.81 -1.30 5.39
CA VAL A 1 24.80 -0.43 6.06
C VAL A 1 23.72 -0.04 5.05
N GLU A 2 24.09 0.26 3.80
CA GLU A 2 23.17 0.52 2.67
C GLU A 2 22.07 -0.55 2.53
N ASP A 3 22.41 -1.84 2.67
CA ASP A 3 21.42 -2.93 2.59
C ASP A 3 20.40 -2.96 3.74
N LYS A 4 20.57 -2.16 4.80
CA LYS A 4 19.65 -2.11 5.95
C LYS A 4 18.75 -0.88 5.95
N ILE A 5 19.03 0.12 5.10
CA ILE A 5 18.18 1.30 4.99
C ILE A 5 16.95 0.93 4.16
N HIS A 6 15.78 1.26 4.69
CA HIS A 6 14.48 1.08 4.05
C HIS A 6 13.60 2.26 4.42
N ALA A 7 12.95 2.85 3.43
CA ALA A 7 12.00 3.94 3.61
C ALA A 7 10.79 3.70 2.71
N ARG A 8 9.62 4.09 3.20
CA ARG A 8 8.34 3.94 2.50
C ARG A 8 7.51 5.18 2.70
N SER A 9 6.99 5.73 1.60
CA SER A 9 5.99 6.80 1.59
C SER A 9 4.60 6.22 1.30
N THR A 10 4.45 5.54 0.16
CA THR A 10 3.26 4.78 -0.25
C THR A 10 3.68 3.41 -0.76
N GLY A 11 2.73 2.49 -1.00
CA GLY A 11 3.05 1.16 -1.51
C GLY A 11 1.86 0.22 -1.50
N PRO A 12 2.08 -1.09 -1.70
CA PRO A 12 1.00 -2.08 -1.73
C PRO A 12 0.38 -2.30 -0.34
N TYR A 13 -0.87 -2.75 -0.34
CA TYR A 13 -1.68 -3.03 0.85
C TYR A 13 -2.24 -4.46 0.79
N SER A 14 -2.55 -5.01 1.96
CA SER A 14 -3.25 -6.29 2.12
C SER A 14 -4.68 -6.17 1.57
N LEU A 15 -5.15 -7.21 0.87
CA LEU A 15 -6.51 -7.26 0.31
C LEU A 15 -7.61 -7.23 1.39
N ILE A 16 -7.34 -7.83 2.55
CA ILE A 16 -8.38 -8.05 3.58
C ILE A 16 -8.38 -6.90 4.58
N THR A 17 -7.23 -6.65 5.21
CA THR A 17 -7.13 -5.67 6.30
C THR A 17 -6.81 -4.27 5.82
N GLN A 18 -6.53 -4.08 4.52
CA GLN A 18 -6.13 -2.81 3.93
C GLN A 18 -4.89 -2.17 4.57
N GLN A 19 -4.13 -2.93 5.36
CA GLN A 19 -2.88 -2.50 6.00
C GLN A 19 -1.68 -2.60 5.04
N PRO A 20 -0.64 -1.78 5.21
CA PRO A 20 0.62 -1.90 4.50
C PRO A 20 1.19 -3.32 4.57
N LEU A 21 1.64 -3.86 3.44
CA LEU A 21 2.35 -5.15 3.44
C LEU A 21 3.64 -5.07 4.24
N GLY A 22 4.12 -6.21 4.74
CA GLY A 22 5.38 -6.31 5.48
C GLY A 22 6.58 -6.65 4.59
N GLY A 23 7.78 -6.31 5.04
CA GLY A 23 9.04 -6.79 4.45
C GLY A 23 9.67 -5.85 3.42
N LYS A 24 11.01 -5.81 3.42
CA LYS A 24 11.82 -4.91 2.58
C LYS A 24 11.59 -5.16 1.08
N ALA A 25 11.47 -6.43 0.68
CA ALA A 25 11.32 -6.82 -0.73
C ALA A 25 9.99 -6.38 -1.36
N GLN A 26 8.96 -6.14 -0.56
CA GLN A 26 7.62 -5.75 -1.04
C GLN A 26 7.33 -4.25 -0.83
N PHE A 27 8.37 -3.45 -0.62
CA PHE A 27 8.23 -2.05 -0.20
C PHE A 27 7.28 -1.90 1.00
N GLY A 28 7.43 -2.83 1.96
CA GLY A 28 6.54 -2.97 3.09
C GLY A 28 6.70 -1.87 4.13
N GLY A 29 5.63 -1.63 4.88
CA GLY A 29 5.62 -0.68 5.99
C GLY A 29 6.40 -1.20 7.20
N GLN A 30 6.74 -0.27 8.10
CA GLN A 30 7.24 -0.61 9.42
C GLN A 30 6.06 -1.03 10.30
N ARG A 31 6.22 -2.12 11.05
CA ARG A 31 5.23 -2.51 12.06
C ARG A 31 5.29 -1.51 13.20
N PHE A 32 4.15 -0.91 13.50
CA PHE A 32 3.89 -0.18 14.73
C PHE A 32 3.11 -1.11 15.65
N GLY A 33 3.75 -1.58 16.73
CA GLY A 33 3.22 -2.60 17.63
C GLY A 33 2.66 -2.00 18.92
N GLU A 34 2.21 -2.90 19.79
CA GLU A 34 1.59 -2.55 21.09
C GLU A 34 2.54 -1.76 21.99
N MET A 35 3.84 -2.07 21.97
CA MET A 35 4.83 -1.34 22.78
C MET A 35 4.99 0.10 22.31
N GLU A 36 4.95 0.34 21.00
CA GLU A 36 5.02 1.69 20.46
C GLU A 36 3.72 2.47 20.68
N VAL A 37 2.57 1.79 20.66
CA VAL A 37 1.28 2.37 21.07
C VAL A 37 1.36 2.86 22.51
N TRP A 38 1.82 2.02 23.45
CA TRP A 38 1.99 2.41 24.85
C TRP A 38 2.91 3.61 25.02
N ALA A 39 3.98 3.69 24.21
CA ALA A 39 4.86 4.84 24.24
C ALA A 39 4.11 6.13 23.87
N LEU A 40 3.35 6.15 22.77
CA LEU A 40 2.59 7.34 22.36
C LEU A 40 1.47 7.71 23.35
N GLU A 41 0.81 6.71 23.93
CA GLU A 41 -0.20 6.92 24.97
C GLU A 41 0.41 7.56 26.22
N ALA A 42 1.57 7.09 26.68
CA ALA A 42 2.29 7.66 27.83
C ALA A 42 2.72 9.11 27.58
N TYR A 43 3.07 9.45 26.33
CA TYR A 43 3.34 10.83 25.92
C TYR A 43 2.09 11.69 25.70
N SER A 44 0.88 11.14 25.89
CA SER A 44 -0.38 11.82 25.59
C SER A 44 -0.47 12.32 24.14
N ALA A 45 0.18 11.61 23.21
CA ALA A 45 0.28 11.99 21.81
C ALA A 45 -0.93 11.47 20.99
N ALA A 46 -2.14 11.83 21.42
CA ALA A 46 -3.39 11.29 20.90
C ALA A 46 -3.54 11.45 19.37
N TYR A 47 -3.23 12.64 18.83
CA TYR A 47 -3.32 12.89 17.39
C TYR A 47 -2.32 12.07 16.57
N ASN A 48 -1.10 11.90 17.08
CA ASN A 48 -0.09 11.07 16.41
C ASN A 48 -0.50 9.60 16.41
N LEU A 49 -1.01 9.11 17.56
CA LEU A 49 -1.50 7.74 17.65
C LEU A 49 -2.69 7.51 16.69
N GLN A 50 -3.65 8.44 16.67
CA GLN A 50 -4.77 8.38 15.74
C GLN A 50 -4.29 8.35 14.29
N GLU A 51 -3.37 9.24 13.90
CA GLU A 51 -2.81 9.28 12.55
C GLU A 51 -2.12 7.96 12.16
N MET A 52 -1.36 7.38 13.09
CA MET A 52 -0.69 6.08 12.89
C MET A 52 -1.67 4.93 12.71
N LEU A 53 -2.79 4.92 13.44
CA LEU A 53 -3.80 3.86 13.41
C LEU A 53 -4.85 4.03 12.30
N THR A 54 -4.88 5.17 11.61
CA THR A 54 -5.92 5.47 10.60
C THR A 54 -5.30 5.79 9.24
N VAL A 55 -5.06 7.07 8.94
CA VAL A 55 -4.62 7.58 7.63
C VAL A 55 -3.27 7.05 7.18
N LYS A 56 -2.42 6.55 8.09
CA LYS A 56 -1.13 5.90 7.76
C LYS A 56 -1.22 4.37 7.67
N SER A 57 -2.33 3.77 8.08
CA SER A 57 -2.54 2.32 8.15
C SER A 57 -3.61 1.88 7.14
N ASP A 58 -4.87 1.89 7.54
CA ASP A 58 -5.97 1.14 6.93
C ASP A 58 -7.23 1.98 6.71
N ASP A 59 -7.19 3.29 6.93
CA ASP A 59 -8.27 4.19 6.46
C ASP A 59 -8.10 4.47 4.95
N VAL A 60 -8.87 3.77 4.12
CA VAL A 60 -8.76 3.81 2.65
C VAL A 60 -9.12 5.18 2.08
N LEU A 61 -10.21 5.77 2.56
CA LEU A 61 -10.65 7.09 2.10
C LEU A 61 -9.79 8.20 2.72
N GLY A 62 -9.45 8.07 4.00
CA GLY A 62 -8.62 9.02 4.73
C GLY A 62 -7.21 9.13 4.16
N ARG A 63 -6.56 8.02 3.78
CA ARG A 63 -5.22 8.07 3.19
C ARG A 63 -5.19 8.74 1.83
N GLN A 64 -6.20 8.53 0.99
CA GLN A 64 -6.29 9.19 -0.33
C GLN A 64 -6.48 10.71 -0.17
N LYS A 65 -7.43 11.11 0.67
CA LYS A 65 -7.68 12.54 0.96
C LYS A 65 -6.46 13.20 1.59
N THR A 66 -5.77 12.49 2.49
CA THR A 66 -4.53 12.98 3.11
C THR A 66 -3.43 13.18 2.07
N TYR A 67 -3.26 12.23 1.15
CA TYR A 67 -2.28 12.38 0.06
C TYR A 67 -2.59 13.61 -0.81
N GLU A 68 -3.84 13.79 -1.21
CA GLU A 68 -4.26 14.96 -1.97
C GLU A 68 -4.04 16.28 -1.21
N ALA A 69 -4.41 16.32 0.08
CA ALA A 69 -4.23 17.50 0.93
C ALA A 69 -2.74 17.86 1.06
N VAL A 70 -1.86 16.88 1.26
CA VAL A 70 -0.41 17.09 1.34
C VAL A 70 0.16 17.63 0.03
N VAL A 71 -0.31 17.13 -1.12
CA VAL A 71 0.12 17.62 -2.44
C VAL A 71 -0.38 19.05 -2.70
N LYS A 72 -1.59 19.39 -2.24
CA LYS A 72 -2.19 20.73 -2.39
C LYS A 72 -1.71 21.73 -1.34
N GLY A 73 -1.07 21.28 -0.27
CA GLY A 73 -0.69 22.11 0.88
C GLY A 73 -1.88 22.54 1.74
N GLU A 74 -2.96 21.77 1.72
CA GLU A 74 -4.16 21.97 2.53
C GLU A 74 -4.08 21.19 3.85
N ASP A 75 -4.92 21.56 4.81
CA ASP A 75 -5.00 20.85 6.08
C ASP A 75 -5.54 19.43 5.91
N VAL A 76 -4.95 18.48 6.64
CA VAL A 76 -5.35 17.07 6.59
C VAL A 76 -6.75 16.91 7.18
N VAL A 77 -7.61 16.16 6.47
CA VAL A 77 -8.98 15.87 6.87
C VAL A 77 -9.00 14.95 8.10
N ARG A 78 -10.03 15.08 8.95
CA ARG A 78 -10.19 14.19 10.10
C ARG A 78 -10.28 12.72 9.66
N PRO A 79 -9.55 11.81 10.32
CA PRO A 79 -9.62 10.38 10.02
C PRO A 79 -11.00 9.77 10.25
N GLY A 80 -11.31 8.74 9.47
CA GLY A 80 -12.53 7.94 9.60
C GLY A 80 -12.35 6.71 10.49
N VAL A 81 -13.28 5.76 10.33
CA VAL A 81 -13.23 4.45 11.01
C VAL A 81 -12.27 3.53 10.23
N PRO A 82 -11.31 2.86 10.88
CA PRO A 82 -10.40 1.92 10.21
C PRO A 82 -11.11 0.72 9.59
N GLU A 83 -10.58 0.21 8.47
CA GLU A 83 -11.09 -1.02 7.85
C GLU A 83 -10.90 -2.25 8.75
N SER A 84 -9.81 -2.32 9.53
CA SER A 84 -9.62 -3.41 10.49
C SER A 84 -10.74 -3.52 11.52
N PHE A 85 -11.37 -2.40 11.89
CA PHE A 85 -12.53 -2.41 12.79
C PHE A 85 -13.79 -2.94 12.11
N HIS A 86 -14.01 -2.60 10.83
CA HIS A 86 -15.11 -3.19 10.04
C HIS A 86 -14.93 -4.70 9.86
N VAL A 87 -13.71 -5.15 9.56
CA VAL A 87 -13.38 -6.58 9.48
C VAL A 87 -13.69 -7.27 10.81
N LEU A 88 -13.26 -6.70 11.94
CA LEU A 88 -13.57 -7.22 13.27
C LEU A 88 -15.08 -7.35 13.50
N LEU A 89 -15.86 -6.33 13.15
CA LEU A 89 -17.31 -6.37 13.32
C LEU A 89 -17.95 -7.50 12.50
N LYS A 90 -17.51 -7.68 11.25
CA LYS A 90 -17.99 -8.76 10.37
C LYS A 90 -17.56 -10.14 10.86
N GLU A 91 -16.36 -10.28 11.41
CA GLU A 91 -15.89 -11.53 12.02
C GLU A 91 -16.74 -11.90 13.25
N LEU A 92 -17.08 -10.94 14.11
CA LEU A 92 -17.97 -11.18 15.25
C LEU A 92 -19.40 -11.56 14.80
N GLN A 93 -19.93 -10.88 13.78
CA GLN A 93 -21.23 -11.20 13.18
C GLN A 93 -21.24 -12.60 12.54
N ALA A 94 -20.13 -13.01 11.90
CA ALA A 94 -19.99 -14.34 11.31
C ALA A 94 -20.01 -15.47 12.36
N LEU A 95 -19.65 -15.16 13.62
CA LEU A 95 -19.79 -16.08 14.75
C LEU A 95 -21.24 -16.17 15.29
N GLY A 96 -22.18 -15.40 14.73
CA GLY A 96 -23.56 -15.33 15.17
C GLY A 96 -23.79 -14.37 16.35
N LEU A 97 -22.84 -13.48 16.62
CA LEU A 97 -23.01 -12.42 17.63
C LEU A 97 -23.71 -11.22 17.01
N SER A 98 -24.78 -10.73 17.65
CA SER A 98 -25.42 -9.47 17.28
C SER A 98 -24.61 -8.32 17.87
N VAL A 99 -23.84 -7.62 17.03
CA VAL A 99 -23.03 -6.47 17.42
C VAL A 99 -23.48 -5.27 16.59
N GLU A 100 -23.84 -4.20 17.29
CA GLU A 100 -24.33 -2.94 16.72
C GLU A 100 -23.59 -1.77 17.36
N LEU A 101 -23.34 -0.72 16.58
CA LEU A 101 -22.74 0.51 17.07
C LEU A 101 -23.84 1.45 17.54
N LEU A 102 -23.77 1.85 18.81
CA LEU A 102 -24.70 2.81 19.39
C LEU A 102 -24.07 4.20 19.35
N SER A 103 -24.82 5.19 18.87
CA SER A 103 -24.43 6.61 18.95
C SER A 103 -25.31 7.31 19.99
N GLU A 104 -24.78 8.35 20.65
CA GLU A 104 -25.50 9.07 21.71
C GLU A 104 -26.74 9.82 21.19
N ASP A 105 -26.85 10.03 19.87
CA ASP A 105 -27.83 10.94 19.28
C ASP A 105 -29.03 10.31 18.55
N GLN A 106 -29.13 8.98 18.31
CA GLN A 106 -30.35 8.43 17.69
C GLN A 106 -30.74 7.00 18.11
N GLU A 107 -32.04 6.87 18.43
CA GLU A 107 -32.91 5.73 18.11
C GLU A 107 -32.52 5.09 16.77
N GLU A 108 -32.44 3.77 16.72
CA GLU A 108 -32.32 2.90 15.52
C GLU A 108 -32.26 3.66 14.17
N GLY A 109 -31.08 4.17 13.83
CA GLY A 109 -30.84 4.91 12.61
C GLY A 109 -29.48 4.53 12.08
N SER A 110 -29.47 3.70 11.04
CA SER A 110 -28.29 3.20 10.33
C SER A 110 -27.19 4.25 10.23
N LEU A 111 -26.07 4.01 10.92
CA LEU A 111 -24.84 4.70 10.60
C LEU A 111 -24.56 4.46 9.12
N ASP A 112 -24.44 5.55 8.36
CA ASP A 112 -23.71 5.61 7.09
C ASP A 112 -22.23 5.32 7.39
N THR A 113 -21.96 4.08 7.83
CA THR A 113 -20.71 3.43 7.47
C THR A 113 -20.72 3.45 5.94
N GLY A 114 -19.68 3.96 5.28
CA GLY A 114 -19.55 3.95 3.81
C GLY A 114 -19.51 2.55 3.18
N LEU A 115 -20.15 1.56 3.81
CA LEU A 115 -20.70 0.32 3.31
C LEU A 115 -21.92 0.59 2.42
N GLU A 116 -21.83 1.55 1.49
CA GLU A 116 -22.56 1.34 0.25
C GLU A 116 -21.81 0.20 -0.46
N PRO A 117 -22.46 -0.91 -0.82
CA PRO A 117 -21.88 -1.80 -1.78
C PRO A 117 -22.08 -1.16 -3.16
N ASP A 118 -21.27 -0.17 -3.52
CA ASP A 118 -20.98 0.14 -4.92
C ASP A 118 -20.09 -0.97 -5.52
N HIS A 119 -20.55 -2.22 -5.34
CA HIS A 119 -20.35 -3.32 -6.26
C HIS A 119 -21.55 -3.38 -7.21
N GLU A 120 -21.82 -2.29 -7.91
CA GLU A 120 -22.36 -2.40 -9.26
C GLU A 120 -21.19 -2.41 -10.26
N PHE A 121 -20.27 -3.35 -10.05
CA PHE A 121 -19.42 -3.89 -11.11
C PHE A 121 -19.96 -5.27 -11.47
N MET A 122 -21.22 -5.30 -11.89
CA MET A 122 -21.68 -6.37 -12.77
C MET A 122 -21.05 -6.08 -14.13
N LEU A 123 -19.92 -6.73 -14.43
CA LEU A 123 -19.49 -6.89 -15.81
C LEU A 123 -20.57 -7.69 -16.53
N GLY A 124 -21.46 -6.98 -17.21
CA GLY A 124 -22.26 -7.57 -18.27
C GLY A 124 -21.31 -8.09 -19.35
N PRO A 125 -21.64 -9.18 -20.05
CA PRO A 125 -20.79 -9.76 -21.09
C PRO A 125 -20.58 -8.84 -22.33
N GLU A 126 -21.05 -7.59 -22.30
CA GLU A 126 -21.04 -6.67 -23.45
C GLU A 126 -19.98 -5.54 -23.37
N ASP A 127 -19.28 -5.33 -22.25
CA ASP A 127 -18.27 -4.26 -22.13
C ASP A 127 -16.84 -4.67 -22.52
N VAL A 128 -16.68 -5.77 -23.27
CA VAL A 128 -15.41 -6.13 -23.89
C VAL A 128 -15.27 -5.38 -25.22
N LEU A 129 -15.03 -4.07 -25.16
CA LEU A 129 -14.63 -3.28 -26.31
C LEU A 129 -13.23 -2.69 -26.09
N ASP A 130 -12.26 -3.39 -26.66
CA ASP A 130 -10.97 -2.93 -27.20
C ASP A 130 -10.41 -1.60 -26.65
N GLU A 131 -9.73 -1.66 -25.51
CA GLU A 131 -8.58 -0.78 -25.26
C GLU A 131 -7.35 -1.64 -24.97
N GLU A 132 -6.41 -1.64 -25.92
CA GLU A 132 -5.10 -2.25 -25.75
C GLU A 132 -4.34 -1.53 -24.61
N ILE A 133 -4.16 -2.22 -23.49
CA ILE A 133 -3.19 -1.81 -22.47
C ILE A 133 -1.80 -2.28 -22.94
N PRO A 134 -0.81 -1.39 -23.14
CA PRO A 134 0.51 -1.82 -23.59
C PRO A 134 1.24 -2.56 -22.46
N LEU A 135 1.52 -3.84 -22.72
CA LEU A 135 2.26 -4.74 -21.85
C LEU A 135 3.78 -4.45 -21.97
N THR A 136 4.27 -3.39 -21.33
CA THR A 136 5.72 -3.21 -21.15
C THR A 136 6.13 -3.72 -19.77
N VAL A 137 6.52 -5.00 -19.72
CA VAL A 137 7.23 -5.59 -18.60
C VAL A 137 8.69 -5.12 -18.68
N GLU A 138 9.07 -4.13 -17.86
CA GLU A 138 10.50 -3.88 -17.62
C GLU A 138 11.07 -5.02 -16.78
N HIS A 139 11.72 -5.98 -17.45
CA HIS A 139 12.60 -6.95 -16.83
C HIS A 139 13.80 -6.22 -16.20
N ALA A 140 14.00 -6.43 -14.91
CA ALA A 140 15.27 -6.11 -14.24
C ALA A 140 16.42 -6.90 -14.90
N PRO A 141 17.64 -6.33 -15.03
CA PRO A 141 18.73 -7.03 -15.68
C PRO A 141 19.26 -8.14 -14.79
N GLU A 142 19.15 -9.39 -15.26
CA GLU A 142 19.88 -10.52 -14.69
C GLU A 142 21.37 -10.40 -15.04
N THR A 143 22.20 -10.62 -14.02
CA THR A 143 23.65 -10.69 -14.11
C THR A 143 24.06 -11.92 -14.92
N SER A 144 24.59 -11.73 -16.12
CA SER A 144 25.14 -12.82 -16.92
C SER A 144 26.54 -13.18 -16.43
N SER A 145 26.67 -14.42 -15.99
CA SER A 145 27.91 -15.16 -15.75
C SER A 145 28.88 -15.07 -16.92
N ASP A 146 30.13 -14.74 -16.61
CA ASP A 146 31.29 -14.86 -17.51
C ASP A 146 31.49 -16.33 -17.91
N GLU A 147 31.40 -16.63 -19.20
CA GLU A 147 32.07 -17.78 -19.80
C GLU A 147 32.85 -17.32 -21.04
N GLU A 148 34.15 -17.63 -21.00
CA GLU A 148 35.12 -17.38 -22.05
C GLU A 148 34.83 -18.23 -23.30
N GLU A 149 34.93 -17.65 -24.49
CA GLU A 149 35.32 -18.41 -25.68
C GLU A 149 36.34 -17.63 -26.53
N ASN A 150 37.50 -18.27 -26.68
CA ASN A 150 38.52 -18.00 -27.68
C ASN A 150 37.95 -18.03 -29.10
N SER A 151 38.42 -17.11 -29.95
CA SER A 151 38.57 -17.42 -31.37
C SER A 151 39.82 -16.78 -31.94
N ASP A 152 40.82 -17.63 -32.22
CA ASP A 152 41.91 -17.39 -33.17
C ASP A 152 41.36 -16.99 -34.54
N GLY A 153 42.07 -16.09 -35.24
CA GLY A 153 41.75 -15.77 -36.63
C GLY A 153 42.48 -14.54 -37.16
N GLU A 154 43.73 -14.74 -37.56
CA GLU A 154 44.61 -13.83 -38.31
C GLU A 154 43.91 -13.13 -39.50
N ASP A 155 44.20 -11.85 -39.77
CA ASP A 155 45.01 -11.46 -40.94
C ASP A 155 45.52 -10.01 -40.87
N LYS A 156 46.63 -9.85 -41.58
CA LYS A 156 47.63 -8.79 -41.62
C LYS A 156 47.08 -7.41 -42.02
N THR A 157 47.74 -6.34 -41.55
CA THR A 157 48.42 -5.37 -42.45
C THR A 157 49.29 -4.38 -41.67
N GLN A 158 50.59 -4.46 -41.97
CA GLN A 158 51.55 -3.37 -42.19
C GLN A 158 51.74 -2.31 -41.09
N THR A 159 52.85 -2.49 -40.38
CA THR A 159 53.92 -1.50 -40.16
C THR A 159 53.74 -0.17 -40.89
N ASN A 160 53.75 0.94 -40.15
CA ASN A 160 54.49 2.13 -40.56
C ASN A 160 55.05 2.88 -39.34
N ASP A 161 56.31 3.23 -39.53
CA ASP A 161 57.26 3.87 -38.65
C ASP A 161 56.91 5.31 -38.24
N LEU A 162 57.48 5.70 -37.10
CA LEU A 162 57.98 7.02 -36.70
C LEU A 162 57.20 8.29 -37.11
N LEU A 163 56.70 9.02 -36.11
CA LEU A 163 57.37 10.22 -35.58
C LEU A 163 56.83 10.61 -34.19
#